data_AF-A0A938B927-F1
#
_entry.id   AF-A0A938B927-F1
#
_cell.length_a   1.000
_cell.length_b   1.000
_cell.length_c   1.000
_cell.angle_alpha   90.00
_cell.angle_beta   90.00
_cell.angle_gamma   90.00
#
_symmetry.space_group_name_H-M   'P 1'
#
loop_
_entity.id
_entity.type
_entity.pdbx_description
1 polymer ?
#
loop_
_entity_poly.entity_id
_entity_poly.type
_entity_poly.pdbx_seq_one_letter_code
_entity_poly.pdbx_strand_id
1 'polypeptide(L)'
;MKKHHANEKQKQDILSKLVEILKVEASPVFAYAYGSFVKNNGFNDIDIGIYLAERHFQSDDALFKYGLRLAAKVDLALEGYEFVLIFRGIEKSRQRLWMCKH
;
A
#
# COMPACT_ATOMS: atom_id res chain seq x y z
N MET A 1 -17.64 -11.35 9.30
CA MET A 1 -16.34 -10.64 9.36
C MET A 1 -16.22 -9.93 10.70
N LYS A 2 -15.07 -10.04 11.35
CA LYS A 2 -14.79 -9.36 12.64
C LYS A 2 -14.51 -7.89 12.34
N LYS A 3 -15.14 -6.98 13.09
CA LYS A 3 -14.91 -5.54 12.96
C LYS A 3 -13.76 -5.14 13.87
N HIS A 4 -12.71 -4.58 13.31
CA HIS A 4 -11.60 -4.00 14.06
C HIS A 4 -12.00 -2.61 14.53
N HIS A 5 -11.60 -2.26 15.75
CA HIS A 5 -11.71 -0.90 16.26
C HIS A 5 -10.31 -0.39 16.57
N ALA A 6 -9.96 0.75 15.99
CA ALA A 6 -8.69 1.42 16.27
C ALA A 6 -8.92 2.89 16.53
N ASN A 7 -8.30 3.39 17.59
CA ASN A 7 -8.18 4.83 17.78
C ASN A 7 -7.10 5.39 16.82
N GLU A 8 -7.02 6.72 16.75
CA GLU A 8 -6.09 7.37 15.83
C GLU A 8 -4.62 7.00 16.09
N LYS A 9 -4.22 6.79 17.35
CA LYS A 9 -2.87 6.33 17.67
C LYS A 9 -2.56 4.96 17.07
N GLN A 10 -3.47 4.00 17.24
CA GLN A 10 -3.33 2.65 16.67
C GLN A 10 -3.33 2.67 15.14
N LYS A 11 -4.14 3.53 14.52
CA LYS A 11 -4.11 3.73 13.06
C LYS A 11 -2.77 4.28 12.61
N GLN A 12 -2.20 5.24 13.33
CA GLN A 12 -0.86 5.78 13.03
C GLN A 12 0.22 4.72 13.21
N ASP A 13 0.13 3.85 14.23
CA ASP A 13 1.07 2.75 14.41
C ASP A 13 1.02 1.76 13.24
N ILE A 14 -0.19 1.41 12.76
CA ILE A 14 -0.40 0.57 11.57
C ILE A 14 0.20 1.23 10.32
N LEU A 15 -0.11 2.51 10.08
CA LEU A 15 0.43 3.26 8.94
C LEU A 15 1.95 3.37 9.01
N SER A 16 2.53 3.54 10.20
CA SER A 16 3.98 3.63 10.37
C SER A 16 4.67 2.32 9.99
N LYS A 17 4.11 1.17 10.39
CA LYS A 17 4.61 -0.15 9.96
C LYS A 17 4.53 -0.32 8.44
N LEU A 18 3.43 0.08 7.82
CA LEU A 18 3.30 0.05 6.34
C LEU A 18 4.37 0.92 5.68
N VAL A 19 4.59 2.12 6.20
CA VAL A 19 5.61 3.05 5.70
C VAL A 19 7.02 2.44 5.81
N GLU A 20 7.35 1.79 6.93
CA GLU A 20 8.64 1.11 7.10
C GLU A 20 8.86 0.01 6.05
N ILE A 21 7.86 -0.83 5.81
CA ILE A 21 7.93 -1.89 4.80
C ILE A 21 8.11 -1.29 3.40
N LEU A 22 7.30 -0.28 3.05
CA LEU A 22 7.31 0.32 1.72
C LEU A 22 8.56 1.13 1.43
N LYS A 23 9.17 1.77 2.45
CA LYS A 23 10.42 2.54 2.31
C LYS A 23 11.64 1.68 1.99
N VAL A 24 11.64 0.42 2.43
CA VAL A 24 12.73 -0.53 2.14
C VAL A 24 12.67 -1.02 0.69
N GLU A 25 11.52 -0.88 0.03
CA GLU A 25 11.31 -1.33 -1.33
C GLU A 25 11.65 -0.23 -2.35
N ALA A 26 12.40 -0.56 -3.41
CA ALA A 26 12.83 0.40 -4.43
C ALA A 26 11.73 0.76 -5.45
N SER A 27 10.63 0.01 -5.49
CA SER A 27 9.61 0.08 -6.54
C SER A 27 8.35 0.92 -6.24
N PRO A 28 7.86 1.03 -4.98
CA PRO A 28 6.76 1.92 -4.66
C PRO A 28 7.14 3.38 -4.87
N VAL A 29 6.35 4.08 -5.67
CA VAL A 29 6.48 5.53 -5.90
C VAL A 29 5.57 6.30 -4.94
N PHE A 30 4.39 5.74 -4.69
CA PHE A 30 3.37 6.36 -3.85
C PHE A 30 2.44 5.28 -3.29
N ALA A 31 1.95 5.47 -2.07
CA ALA A 31 0.92 4.63 -1.48
C ALA A 31 -0.07 5.49 -0.68
N TYR A 32 -1.33 5.06 -0.65
CA TYR A 32 -2.38 5.75 0.10
C TYR A 32 -3.36 4.74 0.69
N ALA A 33 -3.74 4.97 1.96
CA ALA A 33 -4.83 4.25 2.58
C ALA A 33 -6.17 4.88 2.17
N TYR A 34 -7.21 4.06 2.02
CA TYR A 34 -8.56 4.54 1.72
C TYR A 34 -9.61 3.67 2.42
N GLY A 35 -10.88 3.81 2.03
CA GLY A 35 -11.94 2.92 2.51
C GLY A 35 -12.36 3.15 3.96
N SER A 36 -12.77 2.06 4.61
CA SER A 36 -13.37 2.12 5.96
C SER A 36 -12.37 2.43 7.06
N PHE A 37 -11.11 2.02 6.87
CA PHE A 37 -9.99 2.28 7.77
C PHE A 37 -9.76 3.78 8.05
N VAL A 38 -9.85 4.60 7.01
CA VAL A 38 -9.65 6.06 7.13
C VAL A 38 -10.89 6.76 7.67
N LYS A 39 -12.09 6.33 7.28
CA LYS A 39 -13.34 7.07 7.52
C LYS A 39 -13.95 6.86 8.90
N ASN A 40 -13.72 5.70 9.52
CA ASN A 40 -14.45 5.28 10.71
C ASN A 40 -13.49 4.80 11.81
N ASN A 41 -13.99 4.76 13.06
CA ASN A 41 -13.27 4.13 14.16
C ASN A 41 -13.33 2.59 14.10
N GLY A 42 -14.27 2.06 13.31
CA GLY A 42 -14.43 0.63 13.05
C GLY A 42 -14.22 0.30 11.58
N PHE A 43 -13.35 -0.65 11.27
CA PHE A 43 -13.02 -1.09 9.91
C PHE A 43 -12.97 -2.62 9.85
N ASN A 44 -13.12 -3.18 8.65
CA ASN A 44 -12.99 -4.62 8.47
C ASN A 44 -11.59 -5.00 8.01
N ASP A 45 -11.07 -4.19 7.09
CA ASP A 45 -9.83 -4.36 6.36
C ASP A 45 -9.13 -3.02 6.17
N ILE A 46 -7.83 -3.09 5.87
CA ILE A 46 -6.99 -1.95 5.55
C ILE A 46 -6.78 -1.91 4.04
N ASP A 47 -7.53 -1.03 3.37
CA ASP A 47 -7.42 -0.81 1.93
C ASP A 47 -6.22 0.11 1.60
N ILE A 48 -5.22 -0.40 0.89
CA ILE A 48 -4.03 0.36 0.47
C ILE A 48 -3.86 0.31 -1.05
N GLY A 49 -3.83 1.49 -1.67
CA GLY A 49 -3.46 1.65 -3.07
C GLY A 49 -1.98 1.93 -3.19
N ILE A 50 -1.26 1.15 -4.00
CA ILE A 50 0.19 1.26 -4.20
C ILE A 50 0.47 1.50 -5.68
N TYR A 51 1.15 2.61 -5.96
CA TYR A 51 1.66 2.91 -7.28
C TYR A 51 3.11 2.49 -7.41
N LEU A 52 3.39 1.70 -8.45
CA LEU A 52 4.70 1.13 -8.73
C LEU A 52 5.32 1.76 -9.98
N ALA A 53 6.63 1.94 -9.96
CA ALA A 53 7.37 2.36 -11.15
C ALA A 53 7.50 1.17 -12.12
N GLU A 54 6.67 1.13 -13.16
CA GLU A 54 6.63 0.00 -14.13
C GLU A 54 7.99 -0.34 -14.73
N ARG A 55 8.84 0.67 -14.96
CA ARG A 55 10.20 0.51 -15.47
C ARG A 55 11.10 -0.43 -14.65
N HIS A 56 10.74 -0.75 -13.41
CA HIS A 56 11.49 -1.69 -12.56
C HIS A 56 11.08 -3.15 -12.82
N PHE A 57 10.07 -3.41 -13.65
CA PHE A 57 9.54 -4.73 -13.95
C PHE A 57 9.68 -5.01 -15.45
N GLN A 58 10.22 -6.17 -15.77
CA GLN A 58 10.45 -6.59 -17.17
C GLN A 58 9.23 -7.30 -17.79
N SER A 59 8.25 -7.67 -16.96
CA SER A 59 7.02 -8.36 -17.36
C SER A 59 5.94 -8.23 -16.29
N ASP A 60 4.69 -8.50 -16.67
CA ASP A 60 3.56 -8.59 -15.75
C ASP A 60 3.77 -9.70 -14.70
N ASP A 61 4.42 -10.81 -15.06
CA ASP A 61 4.81 -11.87 -14.12
C ASP A 61 5.77 -11.36 -13.04
N ALA A 62 6.73 -10.50 -13.39
CA ALA A 62 7.66 -9.92 -12.44
C ALA A 62 6.93 -8.94 -11.49
N LEU A 63 6.00 -8.15 -12.02
CA LEU A 63 5.14 -7.27 -11.24
C LEU A 63 4.23 -8.06 -10.28
N PHE A 64 3.62 -9.13 -10.76
CA PHE A 64 2.75 -10.01 -9.96
C PHE A 64 3.54 -10.68 -8.83
N LYS A 65 4.70 -11.28 -9.12
CA LYS A 65 5.59 -11.88 -8.10
C LYS A 65 6.04 -10.86 -7.06
N TYR A 66 6.33 -9.64 -7.49
CA TYR A 66 6.65 -8.54 -6.58
C TYR A 66 5.46 -8.21 -5.67
N GLY A 67 4.25 -8.09 -6.22
CA GLY A 67 3.04 -7.82 -5.47
C GLY A 67 2.77 -8.90 -4.42
N LEU A 68 2.92 -10.17 -4.79
CA LEU A 68 2.76 -11.31 -3.88
C LEU A 68 3.78 -11.28 -2.74
N ARG A 69 5.06 -11.01 -3.04
CA ARG A 69 6.11 -10.87 -2.02
C ARG A 69 5.81 -9.70 -1.08
N LEU A 70 5.34 -8.58 -1.60
CA LEU A 70 5.00 -7.42 -0.77
C LEU A 70 3.80 -7.72 0.12
N ALA A 71 2.77 -8.37 -0.41
CA ALA A 71 1.61 -8.81 0.37
C ALA A 71 2.05 -9.71 1.54
N ALA A 72 2.92 -10.69 1.30
CA ALA A 72 3.46 -11.55 2.35
C ALA A 72 4.23 -10.77 3.44
N LYS A 73 4.99 -9.73 3.06
CA LYS A 73 5.68 -8.87 4.03
C LYS A 73 4.71 -8.07 4.89
N VAL A 74 3.66 -7.52 4.27
CA VAL A 74 2.63 -6.75 4.98
C VAL A 74 1.88 -7.66 5.95
N ASP A 75 1.53 -8.88 5.51
CA ASP A 75 0.87 -9.88 6.35
C ASP A 75 1.65 -10.20 7.62
N LEU A 76 2.95 -10.46 7.48
CA LEU A 76 3.84 -10.74 8.60
C LEU A 76 3.97 -9.55 9.58
N ALA A 77 3.95 -8.31 9.07
CA ALA A 77 4.14 -7.12 9.90
C ALA A 77 2.86 -6.63 10.57
N LEU A 78 1.71 -6.92 9.97
CA LEU A 78 0.38 -6.52 10.43
C LEU A 78 -0.46 -7.72 10.88
N GLU A 79 0.18 -8.71 11.50
CA GLU A 79 -0.50 -9.91 12.00
C GLU A 79 -1.77 -9.55 12.80
N GLY A 80 -2.88 -10.20 12.43
CA GLY A 80 -4.18 -9.97 13.06
C GLY A 80 -5.00 -8.83 12.44
N TYR A 81 -4.55 -8.21 11.35
CA TYR A 81 -5.34 -7.29 10.54
C TYR A 81 -5.50 -7.79 9.11
N GLU A 82 -6.72 -7.71 8.59
CA GLU A 82 -6.99 -7.94 7.18
C GLU A 82 -6.56 -6.72 6.34
N PHE A 83 -6.01 -6.95 5.15
CA PHE A 83 -5.58 -5.88 4.25
C PHE A 83 -5.86 -6.21 2.79
N VAL A 84 -6.07 -5.17 1.98
CA VAL A 84 -6.25 -5.27 0.54
C VAL A 84 -5.22 -4.36 -0.13
N LEU A 85 -4.29 -4.96 -0.88
CA LEU A 85 -3.31 -4.21 -1.67
C LEU A 85 -3.75 -4.13 -3.12
N ILE A 86 -3.93 -2.91 -3.62
CA ILE A 86 -4.18 -2.68 -5.06
C ILE A 86 -2.94 -2.07 -5.68
N PHE A 87 -2.31 -2.81 -6.59
CA PHE A 87 -1.14 -2.35 -7.33
C PHE A 87 -1.54 -1.68 -8.64
N ARG A 88 -1.01 -0.48 -8.89
CA ARG A 88 -1.12 0.19 -10.19
C ARG A 88 0.25 0.59 -10.71
N GLY A 89 0.53 0.23 -11.95
CA GLY A 89 1.72 0.71 -12.63
C GLY A 89 1.58 2.19 -13.06
N ILE A 90 2.68 2.95 -12.97
CA ILE A 90 2.80 4.28 -13.56
C ILE A 90 3.82 4.23 -14.71
N GLU A 91 3.32 4.43 -15.92
CA GLU A 91 4.12 4.64 -17.13
C GLU A 91 4.88 5.99 -17.09
N LYS A 92 6.13 6.02 -17.60
CA LYS A 92 7.03 7.21 -17.54
C LYS A 92 6.43 8.50 -18.11
N SER A 93 5.54 8.41 -19.09
CA SER A 93 4.86 9.55 -19.71
C SER A 93 4.01 10.35 -18.71
N ARG A 94 3.50 9.69 -17.65
CA ARG A 94 2.65 10.30 -16.61
C ARG A 94 3.42 10.81 -15.39
N GLN A 95 4.67 10.39 -15.18
CA GLN A 95 5.50 10.89 -14.06
C GLN A 95 5.82 12.38 -14.19
N ARG A 96 5.95 12.91 -15.42
CA ARG A 96 6.13 14.35 -15.66
C ARG A 96 4.91 15.20 -15.30
N LEU A 97 3.70 14.62 -15.35
CA LEU A 97 2.46 15.37 -15.10
C LEU A 97 2.26 15.68 -13.61
N TRP A 98 2.83 14.87 -12.71
CA TRP A 98 2.74 15.06 -11.26
C TRP A 98 3.84 15.97 -10.69
N MET A 99 4.91 16.25 -11.44
CA MET A 99 5.99 17.13 -11.00
C MET A 99 5.69 18.63 -11.18
N CYS A 100 4.58 19.01 -11.83
CA CYS A 100 4.21 20.40 -12.05
C CYS A 100 2.75 20.66 -11.69
N LYS A 101 2.45 20.85 -10.40
CA LYS A 101 1.43 21.80 -9.91
C LYS A 101 1.86 22.30 -8.52
N HIS A 102 2.49 23.47 -8.50
CA HIS A 102 2.55 24.38 -7.36
C HIS A 102 1.76 25.63 -7.74
#